data_AF-X1VAT0-F1
#
_entry.id   AF-X1VAT0-F1
#
_cell.length_a   1.000
_cell.length_b   1.000
_cell.length_c   1.000
_cell.angle_alpha   90.00
_cell.angle_beta   90.00
_cell.angle_gamma   90.00
#
_symmetry.space_group_name_H-M   'P 1'
#
loop_
_entity.id
_entity.type
_entity.pdbx_description
1 polymer ?
#
loop_
_entity_poly.entity_id
_entity_poly.type
_entity_poly.pdbx_seq_one_letter_code
_entity_poly.pdbx_strand_id
1 'polypeptide(L)'
;MRQGVWQCRSCRQWWYWKIHRTTTLFDRRCPKCQTRHRTVLDRRPGRRGRALQFQFQQRPGYEPRSAIREELKRRNQFVEKRRSEEARYQQLELGTFVKASELRTQGEMAMDKHLEGSE
;
A
#
# COMPACT_ATOMS: atom_id res chain seq x y z
N MET A 1 3.49 -28.07 10.87
CA MET A 1 3.78 -26.71 10.33
C MET A 1 2.48 -25.96 10.07
N ARG A 2 2.53 -24.62 10.06
CA ARG A 2 1.48 -23.72 9.54
C ARG A 2 2.05 -22.95 8.36
N GLN A 3 1.22 -22.68 7.35
CA GLN A 3 1.63 -21.92 6.18
C GLN A 3 0.50 -21.02 5.68
N GLY A 4 0.84 -20.07 4.80
CA GLY A 4 -0.15 -19.27 4.11
C GLY A 4 0.45 -18.01 3.52
N VAL A 5 -0.39 -16.97 3.43
CA VAL A 5 -0.04 -15.66 2.90
C VAL A 5 -0.23 -14.58 3.95
N TRP A 6 0.61 -13.55 3.89
CA TRP A 6 0.55 -12.37 4.75
C TRP A 6 0.75 -11.10 3.93
N GLN A 7 0.09 -10.01 4.30
CA GLN A 7 0.26 -8.72 3.66
C GLN A 7 1.16 -7.79 4.48
N CYS A 8 2.15 -7.19 3.83
CA CYS A 8 2.94 -6.10 4.40
C CYS A 8 2.05 -4.86 4.61
N ARG A 9 2.03 -4.31 5.83
CA ARG A 9 1.25 -3.09 6.12
C ARG A 9 1.82 -1.84 5.47
N SER A 10 3.14 -1.78 5.29
CA SER A 10 3.79 -0.58 4.75
C SER A 10 3.62 -0.47 3.24
N CYS A 11 3.85 -1.56 2.50
CA CYS A 11 3.84 -1.53 1.04
C CYS A 11 2.69 -2.31 0.39
N ARG A 12 1.76 -2.86 1.20
CA ARG A 12 0.60 -3.67 0.78
C ARG A 12 0.93 -4.95 -0.01
N GLN A 13 2.21 -5.29 -0.18
CA GLN A 13 2.64 -6.51 -0.88
C GLN A 13 2.31 -7.78 -0.09
N TRP A 14 1.77 -8.77 -0.77
CA TRP A 14 1.53 -10.12 -0.25
C TRP A 14 2.76 -11.02 -0.37
N TRP A 15 2.99 -11.81 0.65
CA TRP A 15 4.13 -12.71 0.79
C TRP A 15 3.74 -14.07 1.36
N TYR A 16 4.53 -15.08 1.06
CA TYR A 16 4.43 -16.39 1.68
C TYR A 16 4.94 -16.36 3.13
N TRP A 17 4.30 -17.14 4.00
CA TRP A 17 4.86 -17.51 5.30
C TRP A 17 4.72 -19.00 5.58
N LYS A 18 5.70 -19.52 6.31
CA LYS A 18 5.71 -20.86 6.91
C LYS A 18 6.38 -20.77 8.26
N ILE A 19 5.76 -21.36 9.27
CA ILE A 19 6.25 -21.39 10.66
C ILE A 19 5.89 -22.72 11.31
N HIS A 20 6.49 -22.98 12.48
CA HIS A 20 6.13 -24.14 13.27
C HIS A 20 4.75 -23.97 13.93
N ARG A 21 4.07 -25.07 14.28
CA ARG A 21 2.74 -24.99 14.93
C ARG A 21 2.82 -24.31 16.30
N THR A 22 3.96 -24.43 16.98
CA THR A 22 4.23 -23.83 18.30
C THR A 22 4.66 -22.37 18.21
N THR A 23 4.90 -21.83 17.00
CA THR A 23 5.31 -20.43 16.84
C THR A 23 4.14 -19.49 17.14
N THR A 24 4.26 -18.74 18.23
CA THR A 24 3.25 -17.77 18.68
C THR A 24 3.51 -16.36 18.16
N LEU A 25 4.76 -16.03 17.82
CA LEU A 25 5.20 -14.73 17.34
C LEU A 25 5.59 -14.82 15.86
N PHE A 26 4.95 -13.99 15.03
CA PHE A 26 5.42 -13.67 13.70
C PHE A 26 6.40 -12.51 13.77
N ASP A 27 7.64 -12.72 13.34
CA ASP A 27 8.66 -11.68 13.23
C ASP A 27 9.35 -11.83 11.87
N ARG A 28 9.01 -10.95 10.92
CA ARG A 28 9.62 -10.96 9.59
C ARG A 28 9.84 -9.55 9.05
N ARG A 29 10.91 -9.41 8.28
CA ARG A 29 11.18 -8.23 7.46
C ARG A 29 10.53 -8.38 6.09
N CYS A 30 9.86 -7.34 5.61
CA CYS A 30 9.31 -7.31 4.26
C CYS A 30 10.44 -7.29 3.22
N PRO A 31 10.48 -8.24 2.25
CA PRO A 31 11.52 -8.24 1.22
C PRO A 31 11.55 -7.00 0.30
N LYS A 32 10.40 -6.33 0.12
CA LYS A 32 10.28 -5.18 -0.80
C LYS A 32 10.60 -3.84 -0.13
N CYS A 33 9.99 -3.54 1.02
CA CYS A 33 10.16 -2.24 1.69
C CYS A 33 11.05 -2.29 2.93
N GLN A 34 11.61 -3.45 3.27
CA GLN A 34 12.50 -3.65 4.42
C GLN A 34 11.90 -3.32 5.80
N THR A 35 10.62 -2.96 5.89
CA THR A 35 9.95 -2.76 7.19
C THR A 35 9.88 -4.09 7.96
N ARG A 36 10.24 -4.07 9.24
CA ARG A 36 10.09 -5.22 10.15
C ARG A 36 8.67 -5.26 10.72
N HIS A 37 8.07 -6.43 10.70
CA HIS A 37 6.73 -6.69 11.21
C HIS A 37 6.78 -7.75 12.30
N ARG A 38 6.40 -7.37 13.52
CA ARG A 38 6.36 -8.23 14.69
C ARG A 38 4.93 -8.29 15.24
N THR A 39 4.35 -9.48 15.33
CA THR A 39 2.99 -9.65 15.85
C THR A 39 2.72 -11.04 16.42
N VAL A 40 1.85 -11.14 17.42
CA VAL A 40 1.37 -12.42 17.98
C VAL A 40 0.28 -12.99 17.08
N LEU A 41 0.39 -14.27 16.69
CA LEU A 41 -0.52 -14.95 15.77
C LEU A 41 -1.77 -15.50 16.47
N ASP A 42 -1.59 -16.20 17.60
CA ASP A 42 -2.68 -16.87 18.32
C ASP A 42 -3.07 -16.05 19.56
N ARG A 43 -3.62 -14.85 19.32
CA ARG A 43 -4.14 -14.04 20.43
C ARG A 43 -5.35 -14.76 21.04
N ARG A 44 -5.27 -15.05 22.34
CA ARG A 44 -6.41 -15.58 23.08
C ARG A 44 -7.59 -14.59 22.99
N PRO A 45 -8.83 -15.06 22.73
CA PRO A 45 -10.00 -14.21 22.81
C PRO A 45 -10.09 -13.57 24.20
N GLY A 46 -10.45 -12.29 24.27
CA GLY A 46 -10.60 -11.55 25.53
C GLY A 46 -9.40 -10.72 26.00
N ARG A 47 -8.22 -10.79 25.37
CA ARG A 47 -7.14 -9.83 25.67
C ARG A 47 -7.41 -8.49 24.98
N ARG A 48 -7.65 -7.44 25.78
CA ARG A 48 -7.76 -6.04 25.32
C ARG A 48 -6.45 -5.64 24.64
N GLY A 49 -6.52 -5.18 23.40
CA GLY A 49 -5.37 -4.71 22.63
C GLY A 49 -5.77 -4.26 21.22
N ARG A 50 -4.93 -3.42 20.59
CA ARG A 50 -5.17 -2.93 19.22
C ARG A 50 -5.40 -4.08 18.26
N ALA A 51 -6.45 -3.99 17.46
CA ALA A 51 -6.75 -4.97 16.42
C ALA A 51 -5.52 -5.23 15.54
N LEU A 52 -5.35 -6.49 15.14
CA LEU A 52 -4.36 -6.87 14.14
C LEU A 52 -4.73 -6.21 12.81
N GLN A 53 -4.18 -5.04 12.48
CA GLN A 53 -4.20 -4.52 11.10
C GLN A 53 -3.34 -5.37 10.11
N PHE A 54 -2.95 -6.61 10.47
CA PHE A 54 -2.18 -7.48 9.60
C PHE A 54 -3.16 -8.47 8.99
N GLN A 55 -3.20 -8.53 7.66
CA GLN A 55 -3.93 -9.59 6.99
C GLN A 55 -3.05 -10.84 6.95
N PHE A 56 -3.36 -11.79 7.82
CA PHE A 56 -2.80 -13.14 7.81
C PHE A 56 -3.87 -14.11 7.35
N GLN A 57 -3.57 -14.89 6.32
CA GLN A 57 -4.47 -15.91 5.84
C GLN A 57 -3.73 -17.24 5.81
N GLN A 58 -4.15 -18.14 6.70
CA GLN A 58 -3.60 -19.48 6.75
C GLN A 58 -4.14 -20.31 5.58
N ARG A 59 -3.28 -21.16 5.04
CA ARG A 59 -3.59 -22.14 4.02
C ARG A 59 -3.42 -23.55 4.58
N PRO A 60 -4.16 -24.54 4.08
CA PRO A 60 -3.99 -25.91 4.51
C PRO A 60 -2.53 -26.38 4.33
N GLY A 61 -2.07 -27.25 5.23
CA GLY A 61 -0.69 -27.74 5.21
C GLY A 61 -0.35 -28.59 3.98
N TYR A 62 -1.36 -29.18 3.34
CA TYR A 62 -1.24 -29.97 2.11
C TYR A 62 -1.22 -29.13 0.83
N GLU A 63 -1.56 -27.84 0.91
CA GLU A 63 -1.57 -26.99 -0.27
C GLU A 63 -0.16 -26.80 -0.82
N PRO A 64 0.08 -27.07 -2.12
CA PRO A 64 1.40 -27.01 -2.69
C PRO A 64 1.90 -25.57 -2.76
N ARG A 65 3.22 -25.40 -2.62
CA ARG A 65 3.85 -24.06 -2.64
C ARG A 65 3.63 -23.34 -3.97
N SER A 66 3.47 -24.06 -5.08
CA SER A 66 3.14 -23.50 -6.39
C SER A 66 1.77 -22.80 -6.39
N ALA A 67 0.75 -23.43 -5.84
CA ALA A 67 -0.59 -22.83 -5.73
C ALA A 67 -0.56 -21.53 -4.91
N ILE A 68 0.15 -21.53 -3.78
CA ILE A 68 0.30 -20.34 -2.94
C ILE A 68 1.08 -19.24 -3.70
N ARG A 69 2.12 -19.59 -4.47
CA ARG A 69 2.84 -18.61 -5.31
C ARG A 69 1.94 -17.99 -6.37
N GLU A 70 1.08 -18.78 -7.01
CA GLU A 70 0.15 -18.29 -8.03
C GLU A 70 -0.90 -17.36 -7.42
N GLU A 71 -1.41 -17.69 -6.23
CA GLU A 71 -2.23 -16.77 -5.44
C GLU A 71 -1.50 -15.45 -5.16
N LEU A 72 -0.24 -15.51 -4.72
CA LEU A 72 0.56 -14.31 -4.44
C LEU A 72 0.75 -13.43 -5.68
N LYS A 73 0.96 -14.03 -6.86
CA LYS A 73 1.03 -13.27 -8.12
C LYS A 73 -0.27 -12.50 -8.37
N ARG A 74 -1.42 -13.19 -8.35
CA ARG A 74 -2.74 -12.56 -8.59
C ARG A 74 -3.03 -11.43 -7.60
N ARG A 75 -2.77 -11.66 -6.31
CA ARG A 75 -2.97 -10.62 -5.28
C ARG A 75 -2.06 -9.41 -5.47
N ASN A 76 -0.80 -9.65 -5.84
CA ASN A 76 0.16 -8.57 -6.02
C ASN A 76 -0.07 -7.79 -7.32
N GLN A 77 -0.57 -8.43 -8.38
CA GLN A 77 -1.04 -7.73 -9.58
C GLN A 77 -2.14 -6.71 -9.25
N PHE A 78 -3.10 -7.10 -8.40
CA PHE A 78 -4.13 -6.18 -7.94
C PHE A 78 -3.54 -5.00 -7.15
N VAL A 79 -2.56 -5.26 -6.27
CA VAL A 79 -1.87 -4.20 -5.50
C VAL A 79 -1.13 -3.22 -6.42
N GLU A 80 -0.43 -3.71 -7.45
CA GLU A 80 0.26 -2.84 -8.40
C GLU A 80 -0.72 -2.06 -9.27
N LYS A 81 -1.80 -2.68 -9.75
CA LYS A 81 -2.84 -1.99 -10.52
C LYS A 81 -3.48 -0.86 -9.70
N ARG A 82 -3.82 -1.13 -8.44
CA ARG A 82 -4.34 -0.12 -7.53
C ARG A 82 -3.36 1.03 -7.32
N ARG A 83 -2.07 0.72 -7.19
CA ARG A 83 -1.01 1.72 -7.03
C ARG A 83 -0.85 2.57 -8.29
N SER A 84 -0.88 1.97 -9.48
CA SER A 84 -0.77 2.74 -10.72
C SER A 84 -1.99 3.63 -10.96
N GLU A 85 -3.19 3.16 -10.62
CA GLU A 85 -4.40 3.97 -10.63
C GLU A 85 -4.31 5.15 -9.65
N GLU A 86 -3.92 4.89 -8.39
CA GLU A 86 -3.71 5.94 -7.38
C GLU A 86 -2.66 6.97 -7.83
N ALA A 87 -1.54 6.54 -8.41
CA ALA A 87 -0.52 7.43 -8.96
C ALA A 87 -1.03 8.26 -10.14
N ARG A 88 -1.84 7.67 -11.02
CA ARG A 88 -2.47 8.38 -12.14
C ARG A 88 -3.43 9.47 -11.65
N TYR A 89 -4.25 9.18 -10.64
CA TYR A 89 -5.13 10.18 -10.04
C TYR A 89 -4.35 11.33 -9.40
N GLN A 90 -3.27 11.03 -8.67
CA GLN A 90 -2.41 12.06 -8.09
C GLN A 90 -1.75 12.95 -9.15
N GLN A 91 -1.31 12.38 -10.27
CA GLN A 91 -0.77 13.16 -11.40
C GLN A 91 -1.83 14.08 -12.02
N LEU A 92 -3.08 13.62 -12.14
CA LEU A 92 -4.18 14.43 -12.65
C LEU A 92 -4.51 15.59 -11.70
N GLU A 93 -4.57 15.35 -10.39
CA GLU A 93 -4.81 16.39 -9.38
C GLU A 93 -3.71 17.45 -9.33
N LEU A 94 -2.45 17.03 -9.46
CA LEU A 94 -1.33 17.96 -9.58
C LEU A 94 -1.40 18.75 -10.90
N GLY A 95 -1.73 18.10 -12.01
CA GLY A 95 -1.88 18.75 -13.31
C GLY A 95 -3.03 19.77 -13.37
N THR A 96 -4.15 19.50 -12.68
CA THR A 96 -5.24 20.49 -12.55
C THR A 96 -4.85 21.66 -11.67
N PHE A 97 -4.10 21.44 -10.59
CA PHE A 97 -3.60 22.52 -9.74
C PHE A 97 -2.62 23.44 -10.50
N VAL A 98 -1.67 22.87 -11.26
CA VAL A 98 -0.71 23.66 -12.05
C VAL A 98 -1.43 24.52 -13.08
N LYS A 99 -2.37 23.96 -13.86
CA LYS A 99 -3.16 24.74 -14.83
C LYS A 99 -3.96 25.88 -14.18
N ALA A 100 -4.53 25.64 -13.00
CA ALA A 100 -5.26 26.66 -12.25
C ALA A 100 -4.36 27.77 -11.68
N SER A 101 -3.09 27.48 -11.41
CA SER A 101 -2.11 28.50 -11.02
C SER A 101 -1.62 29.34 -12.20
N GLU A 102 -1.36 28.72 -13.36
CA GLU A 102 -0.92 29.42 -14.58
C GLU A 102 -1.98 30.41 -15.10
N LEU A 103 -3.27 30.03 -15.04
CA LEU A 103 -4.37 30.94 -15.39
C LEU A 103 -4.49 32.13 -14.43
N ARG A 104 -4.11 31.96 -13.15
CA ARG A 104 -4.11 33.05 -12.16
C ARG A 104 -3.00 34.07 -12.44
N THR A 105 -1.78 33.61 -12.72
CA THR A 105 -0.66 34.49 -13.10
C THR A 105 -0.91 35.21 -14.42
N GLN A 106 -1.54 34.56 -15.41
CA GLN A 106 -1.92 35.23 -16.66
C GLN A 106 -3.02 36.28 -16.47
N GLY A 107 -3.94 36.07 -15.52
CA GLY A 107 -4.95 37.06 -15.14
C GLY A 107 -4.37 38.28 -14.41
N GLU A 108 -3.35 38.09 -13.56
CA GLU A 108 -2.66 39.18 -12.86
C GLU A 108 -1.82 40.03 -13.84
N MET A 109 -1.12 39.40 -14.81
CA MET A 109 -0.34 40.13 -15.83
C MET A 109 -1.19 40.91 -16.84
N ALA A 110 -2.50 40.62 -16.95
CA ALA A 110 -3.41 41.31 -17.86
C ALA A 110 -3.99 42.60 -17.27
N MET A 111 -3.92 42.79 -15.94
CA MET A 111 -4.43 44.01 -15.28
C MET A 111 -3.39 45.14 -15.16
N ASP A 112 -2.09 44.85 -15.30
CA ASP A 112 -1.02 45.87 -15.25
C ASP A 112 -0.79 46.61 -16.59
N LYS A 113 -1.46 46.23 -17.68
CA LYS A 113 -1.27 46.86 -19.01
C LYS A 113 -2.18 48.06 -19.32
N HIS A 114 -2.93 48.58 -18.35
CA HIS A 114 -3.87 49.70 -18.56
C HIS A 114 -3.44 51.04 -17.93
N LEU A 115 -2.19 51.18 -17.48
CA LEU A 115 -1.70 52.42 -16.83
C LEU A 115 -0.52 53.12 -17.52
N GLU A 116 -0.14 52.73 -18.74
CA GLU A 116 0.84 53.46 -19.54
C GLU A 116 0.18 53.98 -20.83
N GLY A 117 -0.46 55.15 -20.72
CA GLY A 117 -1.14 55.77 -21.85
C GLY A 117 -1.85 57.07 -21.48
N SER A 118 -1.16 57.96 -20.79
CA SER A 118 -1.55 59.37 -20.68
C SER A 118 -0.31 60.20 -20.35
N GLU A 119 0.33 60.73 -21.39
CA GLU A 119 0.71 62.15 -21.54
C GLU A 119 1.38 62.36 -22.91
#